data_AF-A0A3D2Q4Z5-F1
#
_entry.id   AF-A0A3D2Q4Z5-F1
#
_cell.length_a   1.000
_cell.length_b   1.000
_cell.length_c   1.000
_cell.angle_alpha   90.00
_cell.angle_beta   90.00
_cell.angle_gamma   90.00
#
_symmetry.space_group_name_H-M   'P 1'
#
loop_
_entity.id
_entity.type
_entity.pdbx_description
1 polymer ?
#
loop_
_entity_poly.entity_id
_entity_poly.type
_entity_poly.pdbx_seq_one_letter_code
_entity_poly.pdbx_strand_id
1 'polypeptide(L)'
;MRPRFPKQIGFISLILTNIVVLGGVENWPLIGNAGALSLFFFLLAGLLFFVPSVFVTAELASTWRQAGGLYVWVKEAFGHRAAFTAAWLMWISQIFWFPLPLILINSSTALLFHSPAMTDTFYQLIFSLVLLWVTTFIFFQGMGVQSRLNSIGGMGLLTSGVLITILGFIWIWKEQPLGLLFSV
;
A
#
# COMPACT_ATOMS: atom_id res chain seq x y z
N MET A 1 7.16 11.03 36.10
CA MET A 1 8.03 10.98 34.90
C MET A 1 7.19 11.39 33.70
N ARG A 2 7.54 12.48 32.98
CA ARG A 2 6.83 12.87 31.75
C ARG A 2 7.19 11.86 30.65
N PRO A 3 6.24 11.26 29.92
CA PRO A 3 6.57 10.40 28.80
C PRO A 3 7.35 11.23 27.77
N ARG A 4 8.61 10.84 27.53
CA ARG A 4 9.44 11.41 26.45
C ARG A 4 8.87 10.86 25.15
N PHE A 5 8.08 11.67 24.44
CA PHE A 5 7.66 11.31 23.10
C PHE A 5 8.93 11.07 22.24
N PRO A 6 9.04 9.93 21.54
CA PRO A 6 10.14 9.70 20.61
C PRO A 6 10.15 10.81 19.54
N LYS A 7 11.35 11.11 19.00
CA LYS A 7 11.57 12.20 18.01
C LYS A 7 10.42 12.29 17.01
N GLN A 8 9.78 13.46 16.96
CA GLN A 8 8.74 13.75 15.97
C GLN A 8 9.33 13.58 14.56
N ILE A 9 8.70 12.73 13.77
CA ILE A 9 9.02 12.56 12.35
C ILE A 9 8.80 13.92 11.68
N GLY A 10 9.81 14.42 10.98
CA GLY A 10 9.73 15.73 10.31
C GLY A 10 8.61 15.75 9.26
N PHE A 11 8.03 16.93 9.00
CA PHE A 11 6.89 17.10 8.10
C PHE A 11 7.08 16.43 6.72
N ILE A 12 8.23 16.65 6.09
CA ILE A 12 8.57 16.06 4.79
C ILE A 12 8.67 14.52 4.89
N SER A 13 9.28 14.00 5.96
CA SER A 13 9.37 12.56 6.18
C SER A 13 7.99 11.94 6.38
N LEU A 14 7.06 12.65 7.03
CA LEU A 14 5.70 12.18 7.25
C LEU A 14 4.90 12.15 5.94
N ILE A 15 5.09 13.15 5.06
CA ILE A 15 4.52 13.14 3.71
C ILE A 15 5.06 11.96 2.91
N LEU A 16 6.38 11.78 2.88
CA LEU A 16 7.01 10.70 2.11
C LEU A 16 6.56 9.32 2.60
N THR A 17 6.44 9.11 3.91
CA THR A 17 5.90 7.83 4.44
C THR A 17 4.46 7.60 4.01
N ASN A 18 3.60 8.63 4.01
CA ASN A 18 2.23 8.48 3.54
C ASN A 18 2.15 8.18 2.03
N ILE A 19 2.99 8.82 1.21
CA ILE A 19 3.08 8.51 -0.23
C ILE A 19 3.49 7.05 -0.42
N VAL A 20 4.44 6.55 0.37
CA VAL A 20 4.88 5.15 0.26
C VAL A 20 3.77 4.18 0.67
N VAL A 21 3.06 4.47 1.76
CA VAL A 21 1.95 3.63 2.24
C VAL A 21 0.76 3.62 1.28
N LEU A 22 0.45 4.76 0.65
CA LEU A 22 -0.68 4.88 -0.28
C LEU A 22 -0.34 4.45 -1.71
N GLY A 23 0.95 4.44 -2.07
CA GLY A 23 1.41 4.31 -3.45
C GLY A 23 1.14 2.96 -4.10
N GLY A 24 0.94 1.89 -3.32
CA GLY A 24 0.57 0.52 -3.74
C GLY A 24 0.72 0.19 -5.24
N VAL A 25 1.96 -0.02 -5.71
CA VAL A 25 2.31 -0.31 -7.12
C VAL A 25 1.59 -1.54 -7.66
N GLU A 26 1.27 -2.48 -6.77
CA GLU A 26 0.50 -3.67 -7.07
C GLU A 26 -0.81 -3.39 -7.80
N ASN A 27 -1.44 -2.23 -7.56
CA ASN A 27 -2.74 -1.89 -8.14
C ASN A 27 -2.62 -1.14 -9.47
N TRP A 28 -1.45 -0.61 -9.84
CA TRP A 28 -1.30 0.24 -11.02
C TRP A 28 -1.63 -0.47 -12.34
N PRO A 29 -1.21 -1.73 -12.57
CA PRO A 29 -1.58 -2.44 -13.80
C PRO A 29 -3.09 -2.66 -13.91
N LEU A 30 -3.75 -2.98 -12.79
CA LEU A 30 -5.20 -3.18 -12.75
C LEU A 30 -5.94 -1.89 -13.14
N ILE A 31 -5.51 -0.75 -12.60
CA ILE A 31 -6.10 0.56 -12.89
C ILE A 31 -5.84 0.95 -14.35
N GLY A 32 -4.63 0.68 -14.86
CA GLY A 32 -4.27 0.95 -16.26
C GLY A 32 -5.14 0.18 -17.26
N ASN A 33 -5.51 -1.07 -16.94
CA ASN A 33 -6.39 -1.88 -17.79
C ASN A 33 -7.88 -1.50 -17.69
N ALA A 34 -8.29 -0.75 -16.66
CA ALA A 34 -9.69 -0.36 -16.48
C ALA A 34 -10.17 0.73 -17.47
N GLY A 35 -9.30 1.19 -18.38
CA GLY A 35 -9.61 2.15 -19.43
C GLY A 35 -9.74 3.60 -18.95
N ALA A 36 -10.00 4.52 -19.87
CA ALA A 36 -9.98 5.97 -19.58
C ALA A 36 -11.06 6.42 -18.57
N LEU A 37 -12.20 5.72 -18.48
CA LEU A 37 -13.25 6.01 -17.49
C LEU A 37 -12.80 5.74 -16.05
N SER A 38 -11.79 4.89 -15.83
CA SER A 38 -11.25 4.64 -14.49
C SER A 38 -10.73 5.92 -13.86
N LEU A 39 -10.09 6.79 -14.64
CA LEU A 39 -9.57 8.09 -14.17
C LEU A 39 -10.70 8.99 -13.64
N PHE A 40 -11.86 9.02 -14.33
CA PHE A 40 -13.02 9.77 -13.88
C PHE A 40 -13.53 9.26 -12.52
N PHE A 41 -13.68 7.94 -12.36
CA PHE A 41 -14.09 7.35 -11.09
C PHE A 41 -13.04 7.53 -9.98
N PHE A 42 -11.75 7.51 -10.30
CA PHE A 42 -10.67 7.79 -9.35
C PHE A 42 -10.71 9.24 -8.86
N LEU A 43 -10.91 10.20 -9.76
CA LEU A 43 -11.07 11.61 -9.38
C LEU A 43 -12.33 11.83 -8.54
N LEU A 44 -13.44 11.20 -8.94
CA LEU A 44 -14.71 11.28 -8.22
C LEU A 44 -14.59 10.68 -6.81
N ALA A 45 -13.99 9.50 -6.68
CA ALA A 45 -13.73 8.85 -5.39
C ALA A 45 -12.74 9.66 -4.54
N GLY A 46 -11.72 10.25 -5.18
CA GLY A 46 -10.79 11.17 -4.54
C GLY A 46 -11.51 12.35 -3.88
N LEU A 47 -12.38 13.01 -4.63
CA LEU A 47 -13.07 14.21 -4.17
C LEU A 47 -14.21 13.92 -3.18
N LEU A 48 -15.02 12.88 -3.42
CA LEU A 48 -16.21 12.59 -2.61
C LEU A 48 -15.93 11.72 -1.39
N PHE A 49 -14.85 10.91 -1.40
CA PHE A 49 -14.56 9.97 -0.33
C PHE A 49 -13.22 10.23 0.34
N PHE A 50 -12.13 10.32 -0.44
CA PHE A 50 -10.78 10.45 0.12
C PHE A 50 -10.56 11.80 0.80
N VAL A 51 -10.85 12.90 0.12
CA VAL A 51 -10.65 14.26 0.66
C VAL A 51 -11.46 14.48 1.95
N PRO A 52 -12.77 14.19 2.01
CA PRO A 52 -13.53 14.31 3.25
C PRO A 52 -12.97 13.42 4.38
N SER A 53 -12.58 12.19 4.06
CA SER A 53 -12.02 11.26 5.04
C SER A 53 -10.70 11.77 5.64
N VAL A 54 -9.83 12.38 4.83
CA VAL A 54 -8.58 12.99 5.31
C VAL A 54 -8.84 14.18 6.23
N PHE A 55 -9.83 15.01 5.94
CA PHE A 55 -10.21 16.11 6.83
C PHE A 55 -10.74 15.60 8.18
N VAL A 56 -11.59 14.58 8.16
CA VAL A 56 -12.11 13.95 9.39
C VAL A 56 -10.97 13.33 10.20
N THR A 57 -10.05 12.59 9.57
CA THR A 57 -8.93 11.99 10.29
C THR A 57 -7.93 13.04 10.81
N ALA A 58 -7.76 14.16 10.10
CA ALA A 58 -6.94 15.29 10.56
C ALA A 58 -7.52 15.94 11.83
N GLU A 59 -8.83 16.19 11.87
CA GLU A 59 -9.53 16.72 13.05
C GLU A 59 -9.49 15.74 14.23
N LEU A 60 -9.67 14.45 13.99
CA LEU A 60 -9.56 13.43 15.04
C LEU A 60 -8.12 13.33 15.58
N ALA A 61 -7.12 13.42 14.69
CA ALA A 61 -5.71 13.36 15.09
C ALA A 61 -5.24 14.60 15.86
N SER A 62 -5.76 15.79 15.55
CA SER A 62 -5.47 17.02 16.30
C SER A 62 -6.16 17.06 17.67
N THR A 63 -7.41 16.58 17.73
CA THR A 63 -8.25 16.60 18.94
C THR A 63 -7.75 15.59 19.98
N TRP A 64 -7.46 14.35 19.57
CA TRP A 64 -6.98 13.30 20.48
C TRP A 64 -5.52 12.94 20.18
N ARG A 65 -4.58 13.67 20.81
CA ARG A 65 -3.12 13.47 20.64
C ARG A 65 -2.56 12.23 21.37
N GLN A 66 -3.42 11.27 21.74
CA GLN A 66 -3.00 10.05 22.41
C GLN A 66 -2.47 9.03 21.39
N ALA A 67 -1.45 8.26 21.79
CA ALA A 67 -0.95 7.16 20.97
C ALA A 67 -1.99 6.01 20.97
N GLY A 68 -2.73 5.88 19.87
CA GLY A 68 -3.72 4.81 19.72
C GLY A 68 -4.65 4.91 18.50
N GLY A 69 -4.62 6.04 17.76
CA GLY A 69 -5.26 6.17 16.45
C GLY A 69 -6.76 5.83 16.48
N LEU A 70 -7.21 5.01 15.50
CA LEU A 70 -8.62 4.65 15.31
C LEU A 70 -9.28 4.10 16.58
N TYR A 71 -8.57 3.28 17.36
CA TYR A 71 -9.13 2.71 18.59
C TYR A 71 -9.50 3.81 19.60
N VAL A 72 -8.63 4.80 19.80
CA VAL A 72 -8.89 5.91 20.74
C VAL A 72 -10.06 6.76 20.25
N TRP A 73 -10.08 7.09 18.96
CA TRP A 73 -11.14 7.92 18.37
C TRP A 73 -12.52 7.29 18.54
N VAL A 74 -12.63 5.98 18.26
CA VAL A 74 -13.90 5.26 18.41
C VAL A 74 -14.25 5.05 19.88
N LYS A 75 -13.26 4.87 20.76
CA LYS A 75 -13.50 4.70 22.20
C LYS A 75 -14.08 5.95 22.83
N GLU A 76 -13.58 7.13 22.47
CA GLU A 76 -14.07 8.40 22.98
C GLU A 76 -15.47 8.74 22.48
N ALA A 77 -15.82 8.33 21.25
CA ALA A 77 -17.14 8.60 20.67
C ALA A 77 -18.21 7.56 21.04
N PHE A 78 -17.87 6.26 21.03
CA PHE A 78 -18.83 5.15 21.10
C PHE A 78 -18.54 4.14 22.24
N GLY A 79 -17.52 4.39 23.05
CA GLY A 79 -17.14 3.55 24.17
C GLY A 79 -16.31 2.33 23.79
N HIS A 80 -16.01 1.51 24.80
CA HIS A 80 -14.97 0.47 24.71
C HIS A 80 -15.31 -0.69 23.75
N ARG A 81 -16.58 -1.09 23.69
CA ARG A 81 -17.02 -2.23 22.85
C ARG A 81 -16.87 -1.91 21.36
N ALA A 82 -17.35 -0.73 20.94
CA ALA A 82 -17.23 -0.28 19.56
C ALA A 82 -15.76 -0.09 19.15
N ALA A 83 -14.94 0.45 20.04
CA ALA A 83 -13.51 0.61 19.79
C ALA A 83 -12.79 -0.72 19.57
N PHE A 84 -13.11 -1.73 20.40
CA PHE A 84 -12.58 -3.07 20.23
C PHE A 84 -12.99 -3.66 18.88
N THR A 85 -14.27 -3.57 18.50
CA THR A 85 -14.74 -4.06 17.20
C THR A 85 -14.04 -3.34 16.04
N ALA A 86 -13.87 -2.03 16.11
CA ALA A 86 -13.18 -1.27 15.07
C ALA A 86 -11.70 -1.68 14.93
N ALA A 87 -10.98 -1.83 16.04
CA ALA A 87 -9.60 -2.31 16.03
C ALA A 87 -9.49 -3.75 15.52
N TRP A 88 -10.46 -4.60 15.88
CA TRP A 88 -10.54 -5.98 15.43
C TRP A 88 -10.77 -6.07 13.91
N LEU A 89 -11.71 -5.28 13.37
CA LEU A 89 -11.97 -5.22 11.94
C LEU A 89 -10.75 -4.69 11.17
N MET A 90 -10.11 -3.63 11.69
CA MET A 90 -8.87 -3.10 11.12
C MET A 90 -7.75 -4.15 11.11
N TRP A 91 -7.63 -4.97 12.15
CA TRP A 91 -6.64 -6.04 12.18
C TRP A 91 -6.96 -7.14 11.18
N ILE A 92 -8.21 -7.59 11.10
CA ILE A 92 -8.65 -8.61 10.14
C ILE A 92 -8.45 -8.13 8.70
N SER A 93 -8.74 -6.86 8.39
CA SER A 93 -8.57 -6.34 7.03
C SER A 93 -7.12 -6.45 6.55
N GLN A 94 -6.14 -6.34 7.45
CA GLN A 94 -4.72 -6.52 7.10
C GLN A 94 -4.39 -7.97 6.71
N ILE A 95 -5.05 -8.96 7.32
CA ILE A 95 -4.84 -10.38 7.00
C ILE A 95 -5.22 -10.67 5.55
N PHE A 96 -6.35 -10.12 5.09
CA PHE A 96 -6.83 -10.32 3.72
C PHE A 96 -5.99 -9.58 2.67
N TRP A 97 -5.29 -8.52 3.08
CA TRP A 97 -4.46 -7.73 2.19
C TRP A 97 -3.08 -8.36 1.95
N PHE A 98 -2.57 -9.12 2.92
CA PHE A 98 -1.23 -9.73 2.88
C PHE A 98 -0.95 -10.72 1.72
N PRO A 99 -1.90 -11.54 1.22
CA PRO A 99 -1.63 -12.49 0.15
C PRO A 99 -1.30 -11.85 -1.21
N LEU A 100 -1.89 -10.69 -1.52
CA LEU A 100 -1.79 -10.09 -2.86
C LEU A 100 -0.34 -9.75 -3.26
N PRO A 101 0.47 -9.07 -2.43
CA PRO A 101 1.88 -8.82 -2.76
C PRO A 101 2.72 -10.08 -2.94
N LEU A 102 2.45 -11.15 -2.17
CA LEU A 102 3.20 -12.41 -2.26
C LEU A 102 3.01 -13.07 -3.63
N ILE A 103 1.77 -13.11 -4.12
CA ILE A 103 1.44 -13.66 -5.43
C ILE A 103 2.09 -12.81 -6.53
N LEU A 104 2.09 -11.49 -6.39
CA LEU A 104 2.72 -10.60 -7.38
C LEU A 104 4.24 -10.78 -7.47
N ILE A 105 4.92 -10.93 -6.34
CA ILE A 105 6.37 -11.22 -6.33
C ILE A 105 6.65 -12.55 -7.03
N ASN A 106 5.82 -13.55 -6.74
CA ASN A 106 5.92 -14.86 -7.36
C ASN A 106 5.70 -14.81 -8.89
N SER A 107 4.61 -14.18 -9.35
CA SER A 107 4.33 -14.00 -10.79
C SER A 107 5.43 -13.20 -11.48
N SER A 108 5.94 -12.14 -10.85
CA SER A 108 7.03 -11.33 -11.39
C SER A 108 8.33 -12.14 -11.53
N THR A 109 8.61 -13.03 -10.58
CA THR A 109 9.76 -13.94 -10.63
C THR A 109 9.62 -14.94 -11.77
N ALA A 110 8.43 -15.53 -11.96
CA ALA A 110 8.16 -16.43 -13.08
C ALA A 110 8.37 -15.74 -14.45
N LEU A 111 7.97 -14.48 -14.57
CA LEU A 111 8.21 -13.64 -15.76
C LEU A 111 9.70 -13.39 -16.04
N LEU A 112 10.52 -13.19 -15.01
CA LEU A 112 11.96 -12.92 -15.19
C LEU A 112 12.73 -14.16 -15.70
N PHE A 113 12.43 -15.33 -15.12
CA PHE A 113 13.21 -16.55 -15.38
C PHE A 113 12.66 -17.40 -16.54
N HIS A 114 11.49 -17.08 -17.11
CA HIS A 114 10.87 -17.75 -18.25
C HIS A 114 10.82 -19.29 -18.14
N SER A 115 10.69 -19.82 -16.92
CA SER A 115 10.65 -21.27 -16.68
C SER A 115 9.20 -21.77 -16.60
N PRO A 116 8.79 -22.75 -17.42
CA PRO A 116 7.43 -23.32 -17.37
C PRO A 116 7.07 -23.89 -15.99
N ALA A 117 8.06 -24.40 -15.25
CA ALA A 117 7.86 -24.96 -13.91
C ALA A 117 7.38 -23.91 -12.89
N MET A 118 7.65 -22.62 -13.13
CA MET A 118 7.25 -21.53 -12.23
C MET A 118 5.79 -21.08 -12.43
N THR A 119 5.10 -21.65 -13.44
CA THR A 119 3.68 -21.42 -13.69
C THR A 119 2.76 -22.45 -13.04
N ASP A 120 3.33 -23.53 -12.48
CA ASP A 120 2.57 -24.56 -11.75
C ASP A 120 1.98 -23.97 -10.45
N THR A 121 0.69 -24.19 -10.23
CA THR A 121 -0.04 -23.74 -9.03
C THR A 121 0.62 -24.24 -7.73
N PHE A 122 1.16 -25.46 -7.73
CA PHE A 122 1.80 -26.04 -6.56
C PHE A 122 3.16 -25.36 -6.27
N TYR A 123 3.94 -25.07 -7.31
CA TYR A 123 5.16 -24.27 -7.18
C TYR A 123 4.83 -22.89 -6.61
N GLN A 124 3.82 -22.22 -7.16
CA GLN A 124 3.42 -20.89 -6.75
C GLN A 124 2.96 -20.83 -5.28
N LEU A 125 2.23 -21.85 -4.83
CA LEU A 125 1.80 -21.98 -3.44
C LEU A 125 3.00 -22.12 -2.50
N ILE A 126 3.92 -23.05 -2.79
CA ILE A 126 5.10 -23.29 -1.97
C ILE A 126 5.99 -22.04 -1.92
N PHE A 127 6.23 -21.41 -3.07
CA PHE A 127 7.03 -20.19 -3.15
C PHE A 127 6.43 -19.08 -2.29
N SER A 128 5.13 -18.83 -2.40
CA SER A 128 4.43 -17.81 -1.61
C SER A 128 4.46 -18.11 -0.10
N LEU A 129 4.33 -19.38 0.30
CA LEU A 129 4.44 -19.81 1.70
C LEU A 129 5.85 -19.60 2.26
N VAL A 130 6.88 -19.95 1.50
CA VAL A 130 8.28 -19.69 1.90
C VAL A 130 8.51 -18.20 2.07
N LEU A 131 8.03 -17.39 1.13
CA LEU A 131 8.17 -15.93 1.16
C LEU A 131 7.44 -15.31 2.35
N LEU A 132 6.27 -15.84 2.71
CA LEU A 132 5.52 -15.47 3.92
C LEU A 132 6.35 -15.71 5.18
N TRP A 133 6.93 -16.91 5.34
CA TRP A 133 7.71 -17.25 6.53
C TRP A 133 9.01 -16.46 6.60
N VAL A 134 9.73 -16.31 5.49
CA VAL A 134 10.94 -15.47 5.42
C VAL A 134 10.62 -14.05 5.86
N THR A 135 9.56 -13.45 5.31
CA THR A 135 9.10 -12.11 5.70
C THR A 135 8.77 -12.05 7.20
N THR A 136 8.05 -13.05 7.71
CA THR A 136 7.68 -13.14 9.14
C THR A 136 8.91 -13.19 10.05
N PHE A 137 9.92 -14.01 9.70
CA PHE A 137 11.17 -14.08 10.46
C PHE A 137 11.94 -12.77 10.45
N ILE A 138 11.98 -12.08 9.31
CA ILE A 138 12.59 -10.75 9.19
C ILE A 138 11.87 -9.74 10.11
N PHE A 139 10.54 -9.80 10.19
CA PHE A 139 9.79 -8.96 11.11
C PHE A 139 10.15 -9.22 12.59
N PHE A 140 10.53 -10.45 12.97
CA PHE A 140 10.98 -10.74 14.33
C PHE A 140 12.38 -10.23 14.68
N GLN A 141 13.22 -9.86 13.70
CA GLN A 141 14.61 -9.39 13.93
C GLN A 141 14.73 -7.96 14.47
N GLY A 142 13.61 -7.30 14.76
CA GLY A 142 13.56 -5.99 15.42
C GLY A 142 13.35 -4.80 14.47
N MET A 143 12.98 -3.65 15.06
CA MET A 143 12.53 -2.46 14.32
C MET A 143 13.59 -1.86 13.38
N GLY A 144 14.88 -2.10 13.64
CA GLY A 144 15.98 -1.58 12.80
C GLY A 144 16.02 -2.22 11.40
N VAL A 145 15.81 -3.53 11.31
CA VAL A 145 15.76 -4.27 10.04
C VAL A 145 14.52 -3.87 9.25
N GLN A 146 13.37 -3.80 9.93
CA GLN A 146 12.10 -3.36 9.34
C GLN A 146 12.21 -1.96 8.73
N SER A 147 12.83 -1.01 9.44
CA SER A 147 13.01 0.37 8.96
C SER A 147 13.87 0.44 7.69
N ARG A 148 14.96 -0.34 7.62
CA ARG A 148 15.82 -0.42 6.42
C ARG A 148 15.08 -1.01 5.24
N LEU A 149 14.34 -2.09 5.45
CA LEU A 149 13.53 -2.72 4.39
C LEU A 149 12.44 -1.79 3.88
N ASN A 150 11.76 -1.08 4.77
CA ASN A 150 10.76 -0.10 4.37
C ASN A 150 11.38 1.06 3.57
N SER A 151 12.60 1.49 3.93
CA SER A 151 13.32 2.52 3.19
C SER A 151 13.72 2.07 1.78
N ILE A 152 14.23 0.84 1.65
CA ILE A 152 14.58 0.24 0.35
C ILE A 152 13.32 0.05 -0.52
N GLY A 153 12.24 -0.48 0.07
CA GLY A 153 10.95 -0.65 -0.61
C GLY A 153 10.37 0.68 -1.07
N GLY A 154 10.44 1.72 -0.24
CA GLY A 154 10.02 3.08 -0.58
C GLY A 154 10.81 3.67 -1.75
N MET A 155 12.14 3.47 -1.79
CA MET A 155 12.96 3.88 -2.93
C MET A 155 12.59 3.10 -4.20
N GLY A 156 12.32 1.81 -4.09
CA GLY A 156 11.85 0.97 -5.19
C GLY A 156 10.53 1.49 -5.78
N LEU A 157 9.55 1.80 -4.92
CA LEU A 157 8.27 2.41 -5.32
C LEU A 157 8.46 3.73 -6.07
N LEU A 158 9.27 4.65 -5.54
CA LEU A 158 9.53 5.93 -6.20
C LEU A 158 10.20 5.73 -7.57
N THR A 159 11.17 4.81 -7.63
CA THR A 159 11.88 4.49 -8.88
C THR A 159 10.93 3.90 -9.92
N SER A 160 10.08 2.95 -9.53
CA SER A 160 9.06 2.37 -10.41
C SER A 160 8.06 3.42 -10.90
N GLY A 161 7.63 4.34 -10.04
CA GLY A 161 6.76 5.47 -10.40
C GLY A 161 7.37 6.38 -11.45
N VAL A 162 8.63 6.78 -11.26
CA VAL A 162 9.36 7.61 -12.21
C VAL A 162 9.57 6.88 -13.52
N LEU A 163 9.98 5.60 -13.49
CA LEU A 163 10.19 4.78 -14.68
C LEU A 163 8.91 4.64 -15.52
N ILE A 164 7.79 4.27 -14.90
CA ILE A 164 6.51 4.10 -15.61
C ILE A 164 6.06 5.44 -16.21
N THR A 165 6.24 6.54 -15.49
CA THR A 165 5.90 7.88 -16.00
C THR A 165 6.74 8.25 -17.22
N ILE A 166 8.07 8.05 -17.17
CA ILE A 166 8.97 8.32 -18.30
C ILE A 166 8.63 7.45 -19.50
N LEU A 167 8.41 6.15 -19.29
CA LEU A 167 8.03 5.21 -20.35
C LEU A 167 6.69 5.60 -20.98
N GLY A 168 5.72 6.07 -20.18
CA GLY A 168 4.45 6.60 -20.67
C GLY A 168 4.64 7.83 -21.58
N PHE A 169 5.50 8.77 -21.20
CA PHE A 169 5.83 9.91 -22.07
C PHE A 169 6.51 9.47 -23.38
N ILE A 170 7.48 8.56 -23.33
CA ILE A 170 8.14 8.02 -24.52
C ILE A 170 7.12 7.33 -25.46
N TRP A 171 6.15 6.61 -24.89
CA TRP A 171 5.09 5.94 -25.65
C TRP A 171 4.22 6.94 -26.43
N ILE A 172 3.83 8.04 -25.79
CA ILE A 172 3.07 9.13 -26.41
C ILE A 172 3.90 9.78 -27.54
N TRP A 173 5.18 10.02 -27.30
CA TRP A 173 6.09 10.58 -28.30
C TRP A 173 6.30 9.67 -29.51
N LYS A 174 6.17 8.36 -29.34
CA LYS A 174 6.27 7.37 -30.43
C LYS A 174 4.94 7.15 -31.18
N GLU A 175 3.91 7.96 -30.92
CA GLU A 175 2.56 7.88 -31.52
C GLU A 175 1.97 6.46 -31.47
N GLN A 176 2.38 5.67 -30.48
CA GLN A 176 1.90 4.31 -30.31
C GLN A 176 0.42 4.33 -29.90
N PRO A 177 -0.38 3.32 -30.28
CA PRO A 177 -1.80 3.29 -29.96
C PRO A 177 -2.00 3.40 -28.45
N LEU A 178 -2.73 4.43 -28.05
CA LEU A 178 -3.16 4.63 -26.68
C LEU A 178 -4.28 3.65 -26.40
N GLY A 179 -4.10 2.75 -25.43
CA GLY A 179 -5.13 1.83 -24.92
C GLY A 179 -6.24 2.55 -24.14
N LEU A 180 -6.69 3.72 -24.61
CA LEU A 180 -7.76 4.52 -24.02
C LEU A 180 -9.15 4.05 -24.46
N LEU A 181 -9.22 3.21 -25.51
CA LEU A 181 -10.45 2.60 -25.99
C LEU A 181 -10.72 1.30 -25.24
N PHE A 182 -11.94 1.18 -24.71
CA PHE A 182 -12.45 -0.01 -24.04
C PHE A 182 -12.27 -1.23 -24.95
N SER A 183 -11.33 -2.10 -24.62
CA SER A 183 -11.32 -3.46 -25.16
C SER A 183 -12.41 -4.22 -24.41
N VAL A 184 -13.60 -4.29 -25.02
CA VAL A 184 -14.58 -5.34 -24.73
C VAL A 184 -14.04 -6.67 -25.25
#